data_AF-A0A0D9YTJ4-F1
#
_entry.id   AF-A0A0D9YTJ4-F1
#
_cell.length_a   1.000
_cell.length_b   1.000
_cell.length_c   1.000
_cell.angle_alpha   90.00
_cell.angle_beta   90.00
_cell.angle_gamma   90.00
#
_symmetry.space_group_name_H-M   'P 1'
#
loop_
_entity.id
_entity.type
_entity.pdbx_description
1 polymer ?
#
loop_
_entity_poly.entity_id
_entity_poly.type
_entity_poly.pdbx_seq_one_letter_code
_entity_poly.pdbx_strand_id
1 'polypeptide(L)'
;MPSIEEQAGALIAWKATLQTQEPLQSWDRKAWPCHSWRGIGCGARQGKLVITKISLRGMRLRGSPEVLNFSALTMLASVDLSHNKLTGRIPWSGASLKELRSLLLQNDQYQYVNRAQVLGSFR
;
A
#
# COMPACT_ATOMS: atom_id res chain seq x y z
N MET A 1 -4.43 6.49 15.49
CA MET A 1 -3.33 6.17 14.56
C MET A 1 -2.85 4.77 14.90
N PRO A 2 -3.06 3.80 14.00
CA PRO A 2 -2.68 2.40 14.22
C PRO A 2 -1.17 2.26 14.50
N SER A 3 -0.78 1.26 15.28
CA SER A 3 0.63 0.93 15.55
C SER A 3 1.34 0.43 14.29
N ILE A 4 2.67 0.36 14.33
CA ILE A 4 3.44 -0.17 13.20
C ILE A 4 3.16 -1.66 12.98
N GLU A 5 2.85 -2.39 14.05
CA GLU A 5 2.47 -3.81 14.02
C GLU A 5 1.09 -4.00 13.37
N GLU A 6 0.10 -3.15 13.69
CA GLU A 6 -1.22 -3.18 13.05
C GLU A 6 -1.12 -2.87 11.54
N GLN A 7 -0.30 -1.89 11.18
CA GLN A 7 -0.01 -1.52 9.79
C GLN A 7 0.66 -2.67 9.03
N ALA A 8 1.69 -3.27 9.63
CA ALA A 8 2.39 -4.44 9.09
C ALA A 8 1.44 -5.63 8.93
N GLY A 9 0.57 -5.87 9.91
CA GLY A 9 -0.43 -6.93 9.89
C GLY A 9 -1.37 -6.81 8.69
N ALA A 10 -1.87 -5.60 8.39
CA ALA A 10 -2.73 -5.36 7.22
C ALA A 10 -2.02 -5.68 5.90
N LEU A 11 -0.74 -5.32 5.78
CA LEU A 11 0.07 -5.60 4.60
C LEU A 11 0.39 -7.09 4.44
N ILE A 12 0.67 -7.81 5.54
CA ILE A 12 0.87 -9.27 5.52
C ILE A 12 -0.42 -9.99 5.15
N ALA A 13 -1.57 -9.56 5.68
CA ALA A 13 -2.87 -10.11 5.33
C ALA A 13 -3.16 -9.93 3.83
N TRP A 14 -2.87 -8.75 3.27
CA TRP A 14 -2.98 -8.54 1.84
C TRP A 14 -2.01 -9.39 1.03
N LYS A 15 -0.71 -9.46 1.41
CA LYS A 15 0.29 -10.32 0.75
C LYS A 15 -0.20 -11.75 0.61
N ALA A 16 -0.82 -12.31 1.65
CA ALA A 16 -1.32 -13.69 1.65
C ALA A 16 -2.41 -13.96 0.60
N THR A 17 -3.07 -12.92 0.09
CA THR A 17 -4.12 -13.03 -0.95
C THR A 17 -3.59 -12.89 -2.37
N LEU A 18 -2.34 -12.46 -2.54
CA LEU A 18 -1.73 -12.26 -3.85
C LEU A 18 -1.35 -13.60 -4.47
N GLN A 19 -1.57 -13.71 -5.78
CA GLN A 19 -1.17 -14.86 -6.60
C GLN A 19 0.35 -14.91 -6.82
N THR A 20 1.03 -13.76 -6.68
CA THR A 20 2.48 -13.64 -6.83
C THR A 20 3.03 -12.93 -5.59
N GLN A 21 3.95 -13.59 -4.87
CA GLN A 21 4.47 -13.15 -3.57
C GLN A 21 6.00 -13.12 -3.51
N GLU A 22 6.69 -13.67 -4.50
CA GLU A 22 8.15 -13.74 -4.65
C GLU A 22 8.84 -12.37 -4.51
N PRO A 23 8.30 -11.25 -5.02
CA PRO A 23 8.88 -9.93 -4.81
C PRO A 23 8.75 -9.41 -3.36
N LEU A 24 7.83 -9.99 -2.58
CA LEU A 24 7.45 -9.55 -1.23
C LEU A 24 8.00 -10.49 -0.14
N GLN A 25 9.01 -11.31 -0.43
CA GLN A 25 9.56 -12.27 0.55
C GLN A 25 10.10 -11.59 1.81
N SER A 26 10.63 -10.37 1.68
CA SER A 26 11.11 -9.59 2.82
C SER A 26 9.99 -9.14 3.78
N TRP A 27 8.72 -9.20 3.34
CA TRP A 27 7.57 -8.91 4.21
C TRP A 27 7.33 -10.11 5.12
N ASP A 28 7.96 -10.08 6.28
CA ASP A 28 7.95 -11.13 7.29
C ASP A 28 7.59 -10.55 8.67
N ARG A 29 6.79 -11.29 9.46
CA ARG A 29 6.34 -10.85 10.79
C ARG A 29 7.47 -10.68 11.81
N LYS A 30 8.61 -11.35 11.59
CA LYS A 30 9.82 -11.27 12.42
C LYS A 30 10.75 -10.14 11.96
N ALA A 31 10.54 -9.58 10.77
CA ALA A 31 11.37 -8.53 10.20
C ALA A 31 10.74 -7.15 10.41
N TRP A 32 11.57 -6.14 10.66
CA TRP A 32 11.08 -4.79 10.90
C TRP A 32 10.62 -4.12 9.60
N PRO A 33 9.35 -3.67 9.50
CA PRO A 33 8.79 -3.18 8.23
C PRO A 33 9.57 -2.00 7.63
N CYS A 34 10.01 -1.07 8.47
CA CYS A 34 10.58 0.19 8.01
C CYS A 34 12.00 0.11 7.43
N HIS A 35 12.70 -1.00 7.66
CA HIS A 35 14.09 -1.19 7.19
C HIS A 35 14.28 -2.46 6.37
N SER A 36 13.51 -3.51 6.67
CA SER A 36 13.68 -4.81 6.03
C SER A 36 12.73 -5.02 4.86
N TRP A 37 11.54 -4.41 4.88
CA TRP A 37 10.54 -4.70 3.86
C TRP A 37 10.79 -3.88 2.60
N ARG A 38 11.04 -4.59 1.51
CA ARG A 38 11.14 -3.99 0.18
C ARG A 38 9.90 -3.15 -0.13
N GLY A 39 10.15 -1.91 -0.57
CA GLY A 39 9.09 -1.00 -1.01
C GLY A 39 8.34 -0.29 0.11
N ILE A 40 8.70 -0.49 1.39
CA ILE A 40 8.10 0.21 2.52
C ILE A 40 8.97 1.40 2.94
N GLY A 41 8.33 2.55 3.12
CA GLY A 41 8.93 3.73 3.73
C GLY A 41 8.16 4.15 4.97
N CYS A 42 8.89 4.47 6.03
CA CYS A 42 8.31 4.94 7.29
C CYS A 42 8.71 6.38 7.59
N GLY A 43 7.91 7.04 8.43
CA GLY A 43 8.17 8.38 8.92
C GLY A 43 7.62 8.57 10.33
N ALA A 44 8.14 9.57 11.03
CA ALA A 44 7.60 9.98 12.31
C ALA A 44 6.33 10.84 12.09
N ARG A 45 5.24 10.46 12.77
CA ARG A 45 3.98 11.20 12.85
C ARG A 45 3.56 11.24 14.30
N GLN A 46 3.34 12.44 14.85
CA GLN A 46 2.93 12.63 16.25
C GLN A 46 3.78 11.81 17.25
N GLY A 47 5.10 11.76 17.04
CA GLY A 47 6.03 11.02 17.89
C GLY A 47 6.03 9.50 17.73
N LYS A 48 5.27 8.92 16.78
CA LYS A 48 5.27 7.47 16.49
C LYS A 48 5.82 7.19 15.10
N LEU A 49 6.56 6.10 14.97
CA LEU A 49 7.01 5.58 13.68
C LEU A 49 5.85 4.85 12.99
N VAL A 50 5.53 5.25 11.75
CA VAL A 50 4.42 4.69 10.97
C VAL A 50 4.82 4.51 9.51
N ILE A 51 4.15 3.61 8.79
CA ILE A 51 4.27 3.44 7.35
C ILE A 51 3.64 4.65 6.66
N THR A 52 4.43 5.34 5.85
CA THR A 52 4.00 6.53 5.11
C THR A 52 4.12 6.36 3.60
N LYS A 53 4.86 5.34 3.14
CA LYS A 53 5.05 5.07 1.71
C LYS A 53 5.00 3.58 1.41
N ILE A 54 4.31 3.23 0.33
CA ILE A 54 4.34 1.90 -0.30
C ILE A 54 4.74 2.10 -1.77
N SER A 55 5.77 1.40 -2.23
CA SER A 55 6.26 1.45 -3.61
C SER A 55 6.59 0.05 -4.10
N LEU A 56 5.65 -0.55 -4.83
CA LEU A 56 5.72 -1.88 -5.40
C LEU A 56 5.80 -1.87 -6.92
N ARG A 57 6.26 -0.74 -7.49
CA ARG A 57 6.32 -0.52 -8.93
C ARG A 57 7.06 -1.63 -9.66
N GLY A 58 6.49 -2.16 -10.74
CA GLY A 58 7.19 -3.06 -11.65
C GLY A 58 7.49 -4.46 -11.09
N MET A 59 6.87 -4.85 -9.97
CA MET A 59 7.16 -6.12 -9.29
C MET A 59 6.44 -7.32 -9.89
N ARG A 60 5.65 -7.13 -10.95
CA ARG A 60 4.86 -8.20 -11.62
C ARG A 60 3.84 -8.87 -10.69
N LEU A 61 3.39 -8.17 -9.64
CA LEU A 61 2.39 -8.67 -8.69
C LEU A 61 1.08 -8.97 -9.39
N ARG A 62 0.45 -10.09 -9.04
CA ARG A 62 -0.88 -10.52 -9.52
C ARG A 62 -1.82 -10.71 -8.33
N GLY A 63 -3.08 -10.30 -8.48
CA GLY A 63 -4.08 -10.34 -7.42
C GLY A 63 -4.87 -9.03 -7.35
N SER A 64 -5.54 -8.79 -6.22
CA SER A 64 -6.40 -7.63 -6.02
C SER A 64 -6.08 -6.91 -4.71
N PRO A 65 -6.11 -5.56 -4.66
CA PRO A 65 -6.00 -4.81 -3.42
C PRO A 65 -7.33 -4.71 -2.65
N GLU A 66 -8.44 -5.31 -3.11
CA GLU A 66 -9.78 -5.24 -2.48
C GLU A 66 -9.83 -5.62 -1.00
N VAL A 67 -8.90 -6.45 -0.56
CA VAL A 67 -8.80 -6.93 0.83
C VAL A 67 -7.78 -6.15 1.66
N LEU A 68 -7.08 -5.17 1.08
CA LEU A 68 -6.13 -4.33 1.79
C LEU A 68 -6.88 -3.39 2.74
N ASN A 69 -6.65 -3.57 4.04
CA ASN A 69 -7.26 -2.72 5.06
C ASN A 69 -6.57 -1.35 5.15
N PHE A 70 -7.06 -0.37 4.38
CA PHE A 70 -6.55 1.00 4.42
C PHE A 70 -6.87 1.75 5.73
N SER A 71 -7.80 1.29 6.56
CA SER A 71 -8.04 1.90 7.88
C SER A 71 -6.89 1.63 8.86
N ALA A 72 -6.06 0.62 8.58
CA ALA A 72 -4.80 0.40 9.30
C ALA A 72 -3.70 1.36 8.82
N LEU A 73 -3.79 1.88 7.59
CA LEU A 73 -2.73 2.61 6.89
C LEU A 73 -3.03 4.11 6.77
N THR A 74 -3.60 4.71 7.83
CA THR A 74 -4.17 6.07 7.79
C THR A 74 -3.17 7.18 7.49
N MET A 75 -1.87 6.92 7.69
CA MET A 75 -0.77 7.89 7.53
C MET A 75 -0.02 7.75 6.20
N LEU A 76 -0.52 6.92 5.28
CA LEU A 76 0.06 6.79 3.94
C LEU A 76 0.00 8.13 3.21
N ALA A 77 1.18 8.61 2.82
CA ALA A 77 1.36 9.79 2.00
C ALA A 77 1.62 9.45 0.54
N SER A 78 2.18 8.27 0.24
CA SER A 78 2.53 7.87 -1.12
C SER A 78 2.30 6.38 -1.35
N VAL A 79 1.56 6.06 -2.40
CA VAL A 79 1.32 4.69 -2.86
C VAL A 79 1.67 4.59 -4.34
N ASP A 80 2.59 3.71 -4.69
CA ASP A 80 2.93 3.37 -6.07
C ASP A 80 2.80 1.86 -6.26
N LEU A 81 1.72 1.46 -6.93
CA LEU A 81 1.45 0.07 -7.32
C LEU A 81 1.63 -0.14 -8.83
N SER A 82 2.14 0.86 -9.54
CA SER A 82 2.14 0.88 -10.99
C SER A 82 3.01 -0.19 -11.65
N HIS A 83 2.72 -0.49 -12.91
CA HIS A 83 3.42 -1.50 -13.71
C HIS A 83 3.41 -2.90 -13.06
N ASN A 84 2.30 -3.28 -12.43
CA ASN A 84 2.05 -4.64 -11.98
C ASN A 84 0.99 -5.31 -12.88
N LYS A 85 0.39 -6.39 -12.39
CA LYS A 85 -0.73 -7.11 -13.00
C LYS A 85 -1.87 -7.21 -11.99
N LEU A 86 -2.05 -6.15 -11.19
CA LEU A 86 -3.10 -6.09 -10.19
C LEU A 86 -4.44 -5.79 -10.88
N THR A 87 -5.52 -6.38 -10.36
CA THR A 87 -6.87 -6.27 -10.89
C THR A 87 -7.86 -5.88 -9.79
N GLY A 88 -9.14 -5.73 -10.14
CA GLY A 88 -10.20 -5.44 -9.17
C GLY A 88 -10.30 -3.96 -8.82
N ARG A 89 -10.81 -3.66 -7.63
CA ARG A 89 -11.03 -2.31 -7.11
C ARG A 89 -10.04 -1.99 -6.02
N ILE A 90 -9.69 -0.71 -5.88
CA ILE A 90 -9.00 -0.30 -4.66
C ILE A 90 -10.05 0.02 -3.60
N PRO A 91 -10.06 -0.64 -2.44
CA PRO A 91 -11.06 -0.49 -1.39
C PRO A 91 -10.81 0.79 -0.60
N TRP A 92 -10.85 1.93 -1.31
CA TRP A 92 -10.78 3.24 -0.69
C TRP A 92 -12.16 3.66 -0.25
N SER A 93 -12.28 3.94 1.05
CA SER A 93 -13.21 4.96 1.49
C SER A 93 -12.43 6.27 1.53
N GLY A 94 -12.93 7.35 0.92
CA GLY A 94 -12.26 8.66 0.95
C GLY A 94 -11.97 9.19 2.37
N ALA A 95 -12.55 8.57 3.40
CA ALA A 95 -12.34 8.90 4.80
C ALA A 95 -11.04 8.34 5.41
N SER A 96 -10.45 7.26 4.86
CA SER A 96 -9.37 6.52 5.53
C SER A 96 -7.95 6.97 5.19
N LEU A 97 -7.74 7.64 4.05
CA LEU A 97 -6.40 8.03 3.55
C LEU A 97 -6.23 9.54 3.45
N LYS A 98 -6.49 10.23 4.56
CA LYS A 98 -6.48 11.71 4.62
C LYS A 98 -5.11 12.33 4.33
N GLU A 99 -4.04 11.57 4.55
CA GLU A 99 -2.66 12.03 4.35
C GLU A 99 -2.13 11.74 2.94
N LEU A 100 -2.90 11.05 2.09
CA LEU A 100 -2.42 10.59 0.79
C LEU A 100 -2.20 11.76 -0.15
N ARG A 101 -0.94 11.92 -0.59
CA ARG A 101 -0.50 12.96 -1.53
C ARG A 101 -0.14 12.40 -2.88
N SER A 102 0.33 11.17 -2.97
CA SER A 102 0.71 10.57 -4.25
C SER A 102 0.13 9.19 -4.38
N LEU A 103 -0.44 8.93 -5.55
CA LEU A 103 -1.03 7.66 -5.88
C LEU A 103 -0.77 7.33 -7.35
N LEU A 104 -0.10 6.21 -7.59
CA LEU A 104 0.32 5.77 -8.93
C LEU A 104 -0.15 4.32 -9.14
N LEU A 105 -0.99 4.11 -10.16
CA LEU A 105 -1.66 2.85 -10.47
C LEU A 105 -1.53 2.44 -11.95
N GLN A 106 -0.76 3.17 -12.75
CA GLN A 106 -0.70 2.99 -14.19
C GLN A 106 -0.23 1.59 -14.58
N ASN A 107 -0.68 1.10 -15.74
CA ASN A 107 -0.33 -0.21 -16.31
C ASN A 107 -0.75 -1.44 -15.46
N ASP A 108 -1.65 -1.26 -14.49
CA ASP A 108 -2.45 -2.34 -13.90
C ASP A 108 -3.80 -2.50 -14.64
N GLN A 109 -4.62 -3.48 -14.26
CA GLN A 109 -5.91 -3.81 -14.89
C GLN A 109 -7.09 -3.59 -13.91
N TYR A 110 -7.12 -2.43 -13.23
CA TYR A 110 -8.19 -2.09 -12.29
C TYR A 110 -9.53 -1.85 -13.00
N GLN A 111 -10.63 -2.37 -12.43
CA GLN A 111 -11.98 -2.23 -13.01
C GLN A 111 -12.69 -0.94 -12.59
N TYR A 112 -12.40 -0.42 -11.40
CA TYR A 112 -12.96 0.84 -10.89
C TYR A 112 -11.94 1.56 -10.01
N VAL A 113 -11.67 2.83 -10.32
CA VAL A 113 -10.82 3.75 -9.54
C VAL A 113 -11.62 5.05 -9.36
N ASN A 114 -11.98 5.44 -8.14
CA ASN A 114 -12.63 6.73 -7.83
C ASN A 114 -11.69 7.55 -6.92
N ARG A 115 -11.52 8.88 -7.05
CA ARG A 115 -12.19 9.94 -7.85
C ARG A 115 -11.12 10.70 -8.65
N ALA A 116 -11.38 10.91 -9.94
CA ALA A 116 -10.50 11.55 -10.95
C ALA A 116 -9.16 10.82 -11.22
N GLN A 117 -9.29 9.59 -11.73
CA GLN A 117 -8.28 8.77 -12.43
C GLN A 117 -6.85 9.32 -12.43
N VAL A 118 -6.14 9.09 -11.33
CA VAL A 118 -4.69 8.92 -11.19
C VAL A 118 -3.84 9.69 -12.21
N LEU A 119 -3.34 10.87 -11.80
CA LEU A 119 -1.99 11.40 -11.99
C LEU A 119 -1.87 12.72 -11.20
N GLY A 120 -0.87 12.86 -10.32
CA GLY A 120 -0.51 14.13 -9.65
C GLY A 120 -0.51 14.11 -8.12
N SER A 121 0.32 14.98 -7.51
CA SER A 121 0.34 15.21 -6.07
C SER A 121 -0.98 15.85 -5.63
N PHE A 122 -1.75 15.20 -4.75
CA PHE A 122 -2.82 15.84 -4.01
C PHE A 122 -2.18 16.95 -3.15
N ARG A 123 -2.62 18.19 -3.36
CA ARG A 123 -2.18 19.36 -2.58
C ARG A 123 -2.87 19.38 -1.23
#